data_AF-A0A7V5CB88-F1
#
_entry.id   AF-A0A7V5CB88-F1
#
_cell.length_a   1.000
_cell.length_b   1.000
_cell.length_c   1.000
_cell.angle_alpha   90.00
_cell.angle_beta   90.00
_cell.angle_gamma   90.00
#
_symmetry.space_group_name_H-M   'P 1'
#
loop_
_entity.id
_entity.type
_entity.pdbx_description
1 polymer ?
#
loop_
_entity_poly.entity_id
_entity_poly.type
_entity_poly.pdbx_seq_one_letter_code
_entity_poly.pdbx_strand_id
1 'polypeptide(L)'
;MRRLDDPGAVAQDSCWPLIKDGLYLEANATLGAALALFEEHGVSFIPVVTIASEGEAPELWGSVHHMDALKAYNRALASTAAEEHA
;
A
#
# COMPACT_ATOMS: atom_id res chain seq x y z
N MET A 1 4.12 2.75 -4.65
CA MET A 1 3.50 3.48 -3.52
C MET A 1 3.61 4.97 -3.81
N ARG A 2 2.54 5.73 -3.64
CA ARG A 2 2.60 7.19 -3.74
C ARG A 2 2.92 7.76 -2.37
N ARG A 3 3.94 8.61 -2.31
CA ARG A 3 4.28 9.36 -1.10
C ARG A 3 3.25 10.47 -0.91
N LEU A 4 3.11 10.95 0.32
CA LEU A 4 2.25 12.08 0.68
C LEU A 4 2.38 13.32 -0.21
N ASP A 5 3.59 13.57 -0.73
CA ASP A 5 3.95 14.74 -1.53
C ASP A 5 3.76 14.53 -3.05
N ASP A 6 3.37 13.31 -3.46
CA ASP A 6 3.31 12.94 -4.87
C ASP A 6 2.02 13.47 -5.54
N PRO A 7 2.07 13.97 -6.79
CA PRO A 7 0.88 14.43 -7.51
C PRO A 7 -0.12 13.28 -7.71
N GLY A 8 -1.24 13.34 -6.99
CA GLY A 8 -2.25 12.28 -6.96
C GLY A 8 -2.17 11.36 -5.74
N ALA A 9 -1.41 11.75 -4.71
CA ALA A 9 -1.51 11.20 -3.37
C ALA A 9 -2.86 11.51 -2.74
N VAL A 10 -3.34 10.60 -1.91
CA VAL A 10 -4.56 10.82 -1.13
C VAL A 10 -4.25 11.76 0.03
N ALA A 11 -5.15 12.72 0.29
CA ALA A 11 -5.03 13.60 1.43
C ALA A 11 -4.91 12.81 2.73
N GLN A 12 -3.96 13.17 3.60
CA GLN A 12 -3.75 12.47 4.87
C GLN A 12 -5.02 12.37 5.71
N ASP A 13 -5.88 13.40 5.63
CA ASP A 13 -7.17 13.46 6.31
C ASP A 13 -8.11 12.31 5.92
N SER A 14 -8.02 11.81 4.67
CA SER A 14 -8.78 10.65 4.21
C SER A 14 -8.13 9.31 4.58
N CYS A 15 -6.84 9.31 4.95
CA CYS A 15 -6.13 8.11 5.39
C CYS A 15 -6.44 7.77 6.86
N TRP A 16 -6.49 8.76 7.75
CA TRP A 16 -6.79 8.57 9.17
C TRP A 16 -8.08 7.78 9.48
N PRO A 17 -9.24 8.05 8.85
CA PRO A 17 -10.45 7.27 9.11
C PRO A 17 -10.31 5.81 8.69
N LEU A 18 -9.60 5.52 7.59
CA LEU A 18 -9.33 4.15 7.16
C LEU A 18 -8.41 3.42 8.13
N ILE A 19 -7.34 4.08 8.60
CA ILE A 19 -6.44 3.53 9.62
C ILE A 19 -7.22 3.21 10.90
N LYS A 20 -8.13 4.09 11.31
CA LYS A 20 -8.99 3.89 12.48
C LYS A 20 -9.99 2.74 12.30
N ASP A 21 -10.43 2.49 11.07
CA ASP A 21 -11.28 1.37 10.72
C ASP A 21 -10.50 0.03 10.65
N GLY A 22 -9.18 0.07 10.82
CA GLY A 22 -8.29 -1.09 10.70
C GLY A 22 -7.85 -1.36 9.26
N LEU A 23 -8.20 -0.48 8.32
CA LEU A 23 -7.84 -0.59 6.91
C LEU A 23 -6.55 0.18 6.62
N TYR A 24 -5.42 -0.43 6.95
CA TYR A 24 -4.08 0.09 6.67
C TYR A 24 -3.09 -1.03 6.35
N LEU A 25 -2.01 -0.68 5.67
CA LEU A 25 -0.88 -1.56 5.42
C LEU A 25 0.30 -1.14 6.28
N GLU A 26 1.07 -2.10 6.80
CA GLU A 26 2.38 -1.78 7.36
C GLU A 26 3.42 -1.53 6.26
N ALA A 27 4.39 -0.66 6.51
CA ALA A 27 5.49 -0.40 5.57
C ALA A 27 6.34 -1.65 5.27
N ASN A 28 6.34 -2.65 6.17
CA ASN A 28 7.00 -3.94 5.97
C ASN A 28 6.13 -4.97 5.24
N ALA A 29 4.86 -4.66 4.99
CA ALA A 29 3.90 -5.65 4.51
C ALA A 29 4.16 -6.00 3.04
N THR A 30 3.80 -7.23 2.68
CA THR A 30 4.02 -7.74 1.33
C THR A 30 2.97 -7.22 0.35
N LEU A 31 3.31 -7.24 -0.93
CA LEU A 31 2.36 -6.91 -2.00
C LEU A 31 1.12 -7.81 -1.97
N GLY A 32 1.28 -9.09 -1.58
CA GLY A 32 0.16 -10.02 -1.43
C GLY A 32 -0.83 -9.61 -0.34
N ALA A 33 -0.34 -9.10 0.80
CA ALA A 33 -1.20 -8.57 1.86
C ALA A 33 -2.00 -7.36 1.38
N ALA A 34 -1.39 -6.48 0.57
CA ALA A 34 -2.09 -5.36 -0.03
C ALA A 34 -3.21 -5.82 -0.97
N LEU A 35 -2.94 -6.80 -1.84
CA LEU A 35 -3.95 -7.34 -2.76
C LEU A 35 -5.12 -7.99 -2.01
N ALA A 36 -4.84 -8.77 -0.96
CA ALA A 36 -5.89 -9.39 -0.16
C ALA A 36 -6.83 -8.35 0.46
N LEU A 37 -6.29 -7.26 1.02
CA LEU A 37 -7.10 -6.17 1.57
C LEU A 37 -7.91 -5.43 0.48
N PHE A 38 -7.34 -5.25 -0.72
CA PHE A 38 -8.07 -4.67 -1.84
C PHE A 38 -9.24 -5.55 -2.29
N GLU A 39 -9.05 -6.87 -2.32
CA GLU A 39 -10.11 -7.83 -2.67
C GLU A 39 -11.18 -7.92 -1.60
N GLU A 40 -10.79 -7.93 -0.32
CA GLU A 40 -11.70 -8.05 0.82
C GLU A 40 -12.57 -6.79 1.02
N HIS A 41 -11.95 -5.61 0.98
CA HIS A 41 -12.64 -4.35 1.28
C HIS A 41 -13.12 -3.59 0.03
N GLY A 42 -12.64 -3.94 -1.17
CA GLY A 42 -13.04 -3.28 -2.42
C GLY A 42 -12.65 -1.80 -2.52
N VAL A 43 -11.66 -1.35 -1.75
CA VAL A 43 -11.25 0.05 -1.70
C VAL A 43 -10.35 0.45 -2.88
N SER A 44 -10.34 1.73 -3.22
CA SER A 44 -9.51 2.25 -4.31
C SER A 44 -8.04 2.45 -3.90
N PHE A 45 -7.79 2.65 -2.60
CA PHE A 45 -6.47 2.86 -2.03
C PHE A 45 -6.44 2.39 -0.57
N ILE A 46 -5.24 2.06 -0.09
CA ILE A 46 -4.98 1.67 1.29
C ILE A 46 -3.82 2.53 1.81
N PRO A 47 -3.97 3.19 2.97
CA PRO A 47 -2.89 3.95 3.59
C PRO A 47 -1.81 3.01 4.12
N VAL A 48 -0.55 3.41 3.92
CA VAL A 48 0.62 2.68 4.42
C VAL A 48 1.19 3.45 5.61
N VAL A 49 1.25 2.77 6.75
CA VAL A 49 1.77 3.30 7.99
C VAL A 49 2.93 2.46 8.50
N THR A 50 3.79 3.06 9.31
CA THR A 50 4.73 2.32 10.14
C THR A 50 4.21 2.37 11.57
N ILE A 51 3.95 1.21 12.15
CA ILE A 51 3.66 1.11 13.58
C ILE A 51 4.98 1.34 14.32
N ALA A 52 5.06 2.45 15.04
CA ALA A 52 6.19 2.75 15.92
C ALA A 52 6.04 2.00 17.25
N SER A 53 7.10 2.00 18.06
CA SER A 53 7.11 1.36 19.38
C SER A 53 5.97 1.83 20.29
N GLU A 54 5.70 1.05 21.34
CA GLU A 54 4.59 1.27 22.27
C GLU A 54 4.58 2.70 22.83
N GLY A 55 3.58 3.49 22.40
CA GLY A 55 3.37 4.88 22.82
C GLY A 55 3.57 5.93 21.72
N GLU A 56 4.10 5.57 20.55
CA GLU A 56 4.28 6.49 19.42
C GLU A 56 3.12 6.42 18.42
N ALA A 57 2.76 7.58 17.88
CA ALA A 57 1.75 7.66 16.82
C ALA A 57 2.29 6.97 15.55
N PRO A 58 1.47 6.16 14.86
CA PRO A 58 1.91 5.52 13.63
C PRO A 58 2.28 6.59 12.59
N GLU A 59 3.41 6.38 11.92
CA GLU A 59 3.87 7.30 10.90
C GLU A 59 3.19 6.97 9.57
N LEU A 60 2.46 7.92 8.99
CA LEU A 60 1.83 7.76 7.69
C LEU A 60 2.85 8.04 6.57
N TRP A 61 3.22 7.00 5.85
CA TRP A 61 4.20 7.10 4.76
C TRP A 61 3.54 7.51 3.43
N GLY A 62 2.29 7.12 3.23
CA GLY A 62 1.56 7.39 2.00
C GLY A 62 0.41 6.43 1.77
N SER A 63 0.08 6.18 0.50
CA SER A 63 -0.94 5.23 0.13
C SER A 63 -0.54 4.38 -1.08
N VAL A 64 -1.06 3.17 -1.10
CA VAL A 64 -1.00 2.29 -2.28
C VAL A 64 -2.38 2.33 -2.92
N HIS A 65 -2.42 2.46 -4.24
CA HIS A 65 -3.65 2.34 -5.02
C HIS A 65 -3.75 0.92 -5.58
N HIS A 66 -4.97 0.43 -5.73
CA HIS A 66 -5.21 -0.90 -6.29
C HIS A 66 -4.57 -1.07 -7.68
N MET A 67 -4.68 -0.04 -8.54
CA MET A 67 -4.02 0.00 -9.85
C MET A 67 -2.48 -0.11 -9.75
N ASP A 68 -1.87 0.56 -8.78
CA ASP A 68 -0.42 0.52 -8.59
C ASP A 68 0.02 -0.86 -8.06
N ALA A 69 -0.78 -1.49 -7.19
CA ALA A 69 -0.54 -2.85 -6.73
C ALA A 69 -0.60 -3.88 -7.89
N LEU A 70 -1.61 -3.77 -8.75
CA LEU A 70 -1.74 -4.65 -9.93
C LEU A 70 -0.61 -4.44 -10.94
N LYS A 71 -0.17 -3.19 -11.15
CA LYS A 71 1.00 -2.90 -11.99
C LYS A 71 2.29 -3.46 -11.38
N ALA A 72 2.47 -3.32 -10.08
CA ALA A 72 3.64 -3.88 -9.37
C ALA A 72 3.64 -5.41 -9.43
N TYR A 73 2.48 -6.05 -9.28
CA TYR A 73 2.34 -7.50 -9.36
C TYR A 73 2.64 -8.01 -10.77
N ASN A 74 2.05 -7.40 -11.80
CA ASN A 74 2.39 -7.70 -13.20
C ASN A 74 3.88 -7.49 -13.50
N ARG A 75 4.48 -6.43 -12.95
CA ARG A 75 5.92 -6.17 -13.11
C ARG A 75 6.77 -7.23 -12.42
N ALA A 76 6.39 -7.70 -11.23
CA ALA A 76 7.10 -8.75 -10.52
C ALA A 76 7.06 -10.08 -11.32
N LEU A 77 5.88 -10.46 -11.83
CA LEU A 77 5.71 -11.61 -12.72
C LEU A 77 6.54 -11.49 -14.00
N ALA A 78 6.51 -10.32 -14.64
CA ALA A 78 7.28 -10.07 -15.85
C ALA A 78 8.80 -10.08 -15.61
N SER A 79 9.25 -9.68 -14.41
CA SER A 79 10.67 -9.70 -14.04
C SER A 79 11.17 -11.13 -13.83
N THR A 80 10.36 -12.02 -13.26
CA THR A 80 10.70 -13.46 -13.17
C THR A 80 10.80 -14.10 -14.55
N ALA A 81 9.89 -13.77 -15.47
CA ALA A 81 9.92 -14.28 -16.84
C ALA A 81 11.15 -13.81 -17.66
N ALA A 82 11.82 -12.73 -17.25
CA ALA A 82 13.00 -12.21 -17.95
C ALA A 82 14.30 -12.94 -17.57
N GLU A 83 14.34 -13.64 -16.42
CA GLU A 83 15.53 -14.37 -15.96
C GLU A 83 15.61 -15.80 -16.54
N GLU A 84 14.52 -16.32 -17.11
CA GLU A 84 14.44 -17.67 -17.70
C GLU A 84 14.78 -17.71 -19.20
N HIS A 85 15.15 -16.56 -19.77
CA HIS A 85 15.50 -16.39 -21.19
C HIS A 85 16.87 -15.69 -21.37
N ALA A 86 17.92 -16.26 -20.79
CA ALA A 86 19.31 -15.99 -21.17
C ALA A 86 20.03 -17.29 -21.52
#